data_AF-A0A225WZW1-F1
#
_entry.id   AF-A0A225WZW1-F1
#
_cell.length_a   1.000
_cell.length_b   1.000
_cell.length_c   1.000
_cell.angle_alpha   90.00
_cell.angle_beta   90.00
_cell.angle_gamma   90.00
#
_symmetry.space_group_name_H-M   'P 1'
#
loop_
_entity.id
_entity.type
_entity.pdbx_description
1 polymer ?
#
loop_
_entity_poly.entity_id
_entity_poly.type
_entity_poly.pdbx_seq_one_letter_code
_entity_poly.pdbx_strand_id
1 'polypeptide(L)'
;MRFCYRHSLCLLLVVRLLCDLSCFGGQVDAQQTIACPNRVRKSWGLMTQAEQNLYVKALGEGMQKGYHILFAEVASEKMSSTEFLRTCGFLYWNRRFVLAYENMLRSLDPKNACLTIPYWDYFADNARFIEKRCENGGTSLEACSPILRGLGGSQGAVRSVTINGKTITGNCVTSKPANSFCESSTITASDQCAHCIPRSNWANKTFPAGFGYAGLGVTLGEANGFRDVTQRIQQGTHNTIHNALSSVLATYVSPADPVFFSIHATVDLLAQIYFECQVGDNVIPTNKNVSRWAFQQCVYKDEMSPTVTSNVTQLWMVDSSYPTSKNAILAEEHPKLSQFFKPLPSKYWQFVNINKLGKNSYQYSRDDLIQNMQRYGFACPKRGTSLQTALLSVNTATAKSASRQQDPRELQLAEFGSDENDTEQHGRATVQDQAIDLLESTLVETLGVDGTAKTAFSQAELIECQYHYEAVGIVEDYSTAFRENYGLSLKDHPRCWELIKQMQTGSTEIQVDNWRGILSEHFNTTPSLDSRTPGSS
;
A
#
# COMPACT_ATOMS: atom_id res chain seq x y z
N MET A 1 -22.85 75.68 -39.21
CA MET A 1 -23.78 76.23 -40.23
C MET A 1 -24.43 75.03 -40.89
N ARG A 2 -25.74 74.74 -40.68
CA ARG A 2 -26.88 75.11 -41.57
C ARG A 2 -26.62 74.68 -43.03
N PHE A 3 -27.41 73.85 -43.73
CA PHE A 3 -28.81 73.37 -43.60
C PHE A 3 -28.93 71.90 -44.09
N CYS A 4 -29.82 71.03 -43.59
CA CYS A 4 -31.17 70.68 -44.13
C CYS A 4 -31.62 69.31 -43.51
N TYR A 5 -32.88 68.82 -43.52
CA TYR A 5 -34.22 69.46 -43.62
C TYR A 5 -35.33 68.53 -43.04
N ARG A 6 -36.07 69.01 -42.03
CA ARG A 6 -37.50 68.76 -41.67
C ARG A 6 -38.26 67.48 -42.11
N HIS A 7 -38.78 66.73 -41.11
CA HIS A 7 -40.22 66.50 -40.80
C HIS A 7 -40.31 65.45 -39.66
N SER A 8 -40.78 65.80 -38.45
CA SER A 8 -42.18 65.90 -37.99
C SER A 8 -42.85 64.56 -37.63
N LEU A 9 -43.18 64.46 -36.34
CA LEU A 9 -43.85 63.40 -35.57
C LEU A 9 -44.95 62.60 -36.31
N CYS A 10 -45.05 61.29 -36.03
CA CYS A 10 -46.22 60.73 -35.32
C CYS A 10 -46.01 59.32 -34.71
N LEU A 11 -46.90 59.00 -33.76
CA LEU A 11 -46.97 57.88 -32.81
C LEU A 11 -46.51 56.45 -33.20
N LEU A 12 -45.63 55.89 -32.35
CA LEU A 12 -45.84 54.71 -31.45
C LEU A 12 -46.77 53.53 -31.85
N LEU A 13 -46.24 52.31 -31.59
CA LEU A 13 -46.89 50.97 -31.49
C LEU A 13 -47.39 50.41 -32.86
N VAL A 14 -47.19 49.14 -33.22
CA VAL A 14 -47.34 47.88 -32.45
C VAL A 14 -46.21 46.85 -32.73
N VAL A 15 -46.17 45.80 -31.91
CA VAL A 15 -45.09 44.83 -31.64
C VAL A 15 -45.16 43.51 -32.48
N ARG A 16 -43.98 42.96 -32.85
CA ARG A 16 -43.62 41.56 -33.26
C ARG A 16 -44.04 40.99 -34.64
N LEU A 17 -43.03 40.63 -35.45
CA LEU A 17 -42.62 39.25 -35.86
C LEU A 17 -41.30 39.37 -36.70
N LEU A 18 -40.12 38.94 -36.22
CA LEU A 18 -39.43 37.63 -36.39
C LEU A 18 -38.40 37.56 -37.55
N CYS A 19 -37.27 36.85 -37.28
CA CYS A 19 -36.11 36.52 -38.16
C CYS A 19 -35.17 37.70 -38.57
N ASP A 20 -33.83 37.57 -38.60
CA ASP A 20 -32.96 36.49 -38.13
C ASP A 20 -31.46 36.91 -37.96
N LEU A 21 -30.65 36.04 -37.36
CA LEU A 21 -29.16 36.00 -37.36
C LEU A 21 -28.32 37.23 -36.90
N SER A 22 -27.63 37.10 -35.74
CA SER A 22 -26.14 36.98 -35.65
C SER A 22 -25.57 37.29 -34.25
N CYS A 23 -24.62 36.45 -33.80
CA CYS A 23 -23.61 36.72 -32.75
C CYS A 23 -24.07 37.06 -31.31
N PHE A 24 -24.50 36.04 -30.56
CA PHE A 24 -24.28 36.03 -29.11
C PHE A 24 -22.83 35.65 -28.80
N GLY A 25 -22.03 36.63 -28.38
CA GLY A 25 -20.75 36.39 -27.72
C GLY A 25 -20.97 35.96 -26.27
N GLY A 26 -21.36 34.70 -26.07
CA GLY A 26 -21.51 34.12 -24.73
C GLY A 26 -20.16 34.08 -24.00
N GLN A 27 -20.17 34.42 -22.71
CA GLN A 27 -19.00 34.25 -21.85
C GLN A 27 -18.58 32.78 -21.86
N VAL A 28 -17.33 32.51 -22.25
CA VAL A 28 -16.76 31.17 -22.12
C VAL A 28 -16.56 30.93 -20.62
N ASP A 29 -17.26 29.93 -20.08
CA ASP A 29 -17.07 29.51 -18.69
C ASP A 29 -15.58 29.27 -18.43
N ALA A 30 -15.06 29.93 -17.39
CA ALA A 30 -13.71 29.66 -16.93
C ALA A 30 -13.70 28.24 -16.36
N GLN A 31 -13.21 27.28 -17.15
CA GLN A 31 -13.06 25.88 -16.75
C GLN A 31 -12.23 25.84 -15.47
N GLN A 32 -12.92 25.65 -14.34
CA GLN A 32 -12.34 25.75 -13.01
C GLN A 32 -11.32 24.62 -12.87
N THR A 33 -10.05 24.94 -13.06
CA THR A 33 -8.96 23.97 -12.89
C THR A 33 -8.97 23.55 -11.43
N ILE A 34 -9.41 22.32 -11.16
CA ILE A 34 -9.45 21.77 -9.81
C ILE A 34 -8.02 21.76 -9.27
N ALA A 35 -7.72 22.74 -8.43
CA ALA A 35 -6.42 22.93 -7.82
C ALA A 35 -6.25 21.91 -6.70
N CYS A 36 -5.82 20.70 -7.07
CA CYS A 36 -5.51 19.68 -6.07
C CYS A 36 -4.33 20.13 -5.20
N PRO A 37 -4.35 19.80 -3.90
CA PRO A 37 -3.13 19.84 -3.10
C PRO A 37 -2.10 18.85 -3.66
N ASN A 38 -0.87 18.94 -3.16
CA ASN A 38 0.15 17.91 -3.39
C ASN A 38 -0.43 16.52 -3.09
N ARG A 39 -0.08 15.51 -3.90
CA ARG A 39 -0.60 14.15 -3.71
C ARG A 39 -0.11 13.59 -2.37
N VAL A 40 -1.02 13.22 -1.48
CA VAL A 40 -0.69 12.56 -0.20
C VAL A 40 -1.43 11.24 -0.14
N ARG A 41 -0.70 10.12 -0.20
CA ARG A 41 -1.28 8.79 -0.01
C ARG A 41 -1.52 8.53 1.48
N LYS A 42 -2.74 8.15 1.84
CA LYS A 42 -3.13 7.74 3.19
C LYS A 42 -3.14 6.21 3.29
N SER A 43 -3.12 5.65 4.51
CA SER A 43 -3.56 4.28 4.70
C SER A 43 -5.07 4.19 4.46
N TRP A 44 -5.58 3.01 4.07
CA TRP A 44 -7.03 2.81 3.94
C TRP A 44 -7.79 3.21 5.22
N GLY A 45 -7.28 2.82 6.39
CA GLY A 45 -7.89 3.12 7.69
C GLY A 45 -7.87 4.60 8.10
N LEU A 46 -7.13 5.46 7.40
CA LEU A 46 -7.12 6.92 7.57
C LEU A 46 -7.85 7.66 6.44
N MET A 47 -8.42 6.95 5.47
CA MET A 47 -9.33 7.53 4.47
C MET A 47 -10.73 7.67 5.07
N THR A 48 -11.34 8.83 4.87
CA THR A 48 -12.77 9.02 5.11
C THR A 48 -13.60 8.08 4.23
N GLN A 49 -14.82 7.73 4.67
CA GLN A 49 -15.72 6.89 3.85
C GLN A 49 -15.98 7.48 2.45
N ALA A 50 -15.98 8.81 2.31
CA ALA A 50 -16.09 9.49 1.03
C ALA A 50 -14.89 9.22 0.11
N GLU A 51 -13.66 9.28 0.64
CA GLU A 51 -12.43 8.96 -0.09
C GLU A 51 -12.40 7.46 -0.47
N GLN A 52 -12.77 6.56 0.45
CA GLN A 52 -12.85 5.11 0.17
C GLN A 52 -13.86 4.83 -0.95
N ASN A 53 -15.07 5.38 -0.86
CA ASN A 53 -16.13 5.24 -1.87
C ASN A 53 -15.71 5.81 -3.23
N LEU A 54 -15.00 6.94 -3.25
CA LEU A 54 -14.44 7.55 -4.46
C LEU A 54 -13.42 6.61 -5.13
N TYR A 55 -12.52 6.01 -4.34
CA TYR A 55 -11.51 5.07 -4.85
C TYR A 55 -12.15 3.79 -5.39
N VAL A 56 -13.07 3.16 -4.66
CA VAL A 56 -13.83 1.98 -5.13
C VAL A 56 -14.59 2.28 -6.43
N LYS A 57 -15.22 3.45 -6.53
CA LYS A 57 -15.93 3.88 -7.74
C LYS A 57 -14.97 4.08 -8.92
N ALA A 58 -13.83 4.75 -8.71
CA ALA A 58 -12.82 4.97 -9.74
C ALA A 58 -12.21 3.65 -10.25
N LEU A 59 -11.97 2.67 -9.35
CA LEU A 59 -11.55 1.32 -9.73
C LEU A 59 -12.56 0.65 -10.67
N GLY A 60 -13.85 0.68 -10.32
CA GLY A 60 -14.92 0.14 -11.18
C GLY A 60 -15.03 0.85 -12.53
N GLU A 61 -14.95 2.19 -12.55
CA GLU A 61 -14.91 3.00 -13.79
C GLU A 61 -13.70 2.63 -14.68
N GLY A 62 -12.54 2.40 -14.08
CA GLY A 62 -11.30 2.00 -14.79
C GLY A 62 -11.36 0.56 -15.33
N MET A 63 -12.03 -0.35 -14.63
CA MET A 63 -12.31 -1.70 -15.12
C MET A 63 -13.31 -1.69 -16.29
N GLN A 64 -14.43 -0.96 -16.17
CA GLN A 64 -15.47 -0.86 -17.22
C GLN A 64 -14.95 -0.24 -18.52
N LYS A 65 -13.98 0.68 -18.46
CA LYS A 65 -13.31 1.24 -19.65
C LYS A 65 -12.23 0.31 -20.25
N GLY A 66 -12.00 -0.85 -19.65
CA GLY A 66 -10.96 -1.80 -20.05
C GLY A 66 -9.54 -1.32 -19.79
N TYR A 67 -9.33 -0.32 -18.92
CA TYR A 67 -7.97 0.12 -18.56
C TYR A 67 -7.32 -0.83 -17.57
N HIS A 68 -8.06 -1.30 -16.56
CA HIS A 68 -7.50 -2.12 -15.47
C HIS A 68 -6.81 -3.39 -15.98
N ILE A 69 -7.44 -4.15 -16.88
CA ILE A 69 -6.86 -5.40 -17.40
C ILE A 69 -5.55 -5.19 -18.18
N LEU A 70 -5.41 -4.07 -18.90
CA LEU A 70 -4.18 -3.71 -19.60
C LEU A 70 -2.98 -3.55 -18.65
N PHE A 71 -3.21 -3.13 -17.39
CA PHE A 71 -2.15 -3.09 -16.37
C PHE A 71 -1.74 -4.50 -15.92
N ALA A 72 -2.70 -5.40 -15.67
CA ALA A 72 -2.39 -6.80 -15.35
C ALA A 72 -1.62 -7.49 -16.48
N GLU A 73 -2.03 -7.25 -17.74
CA GLU A 73 -1.32 -7.70 -18.93
C GLU A 73 0.12 -7.15 -18.98
N VAL A 74 0.34 -5.85 -18.72
CA VAL A 74 1.70 -5.27 -18.64
C VAL A 74 2.58 -5.94 -17.58
N ALA A 75 2.07 -6.15 -16.37
CA ALA A 75 2.86 -6.77 -15.30
C ALA A 75 3.20 -8.24 -15.59
N SER A 76 2.33 -8.93 -16.33
CA SER A 76 2.50 -10.33 -16.72
C SER A 76 3.33 -10.54 -17.99
N GLU A 77 3.69 -9.51 -18.74
CA GLU A 77 4.64 -9.68 -19.86
C GLU A 77 5.98 -10.24 -19.35
N LYS A 78 6.68 -11.10 -20.11
CA LYS A 78 7.85 -11.86 -19.62
C LYS A 78 9.03 -10.97 -19.18
N MET A 79 9.41 -9.95 -19.96
CA MET A 79 10.51 -9.06 -19.57
C MET A 79 10.10 -8.12 -18.42
N SER A 80 8.85 -7.66 -18.45
CA SER A 80 8.25 -6.80 -17.44
C SER A 80 8.14 -7.51 -16.10
N SER A 81 7.63 -8.76 -16.08
CA SER A 81 7.60 -9.64 -14.91
C SER A 81 8.99 -10.03 -14.41
N THR A 82 10.00 -10.12 -15.30
CA THR A 82 11.40 -10.27 -14.91
C THR A 82 11.90 -9.03 -14.15
N GLU A 83 11.73 -7.80 -14.66
CA GLU A 83 12.15 -6.61 -13.91
C GLU A 83 11.35 -6.42 -12.61
N PHE A 84 10.03 -6.67 -12.69
CA PHE A 84 9.07 -6.60 -11.59
C PHE A 84 9.38 -7.60 -10.45
N LEU A 85 9.74 -8.86 -10.73
CA LEU A 85 9.89 -9.91 -9.69
C LEU A 85 11.29 -10.51 -9.54
N ARG A 86 12.17 -10.37 -10.53
CA ARG A 86 13.46 -11.11 -10.61
C ARG A 86 14.68 -10.21 -10.61
N THR A 87 14.52 -8.92 -10.35
CA THR A 87 15.65 -7.98 -10.28
C THR A 87 15.45 -6.93 -9.19
N CYS A 88 16.52 -6.22 -8.86
CA CYS A 88 16.46 -5.03 -8.01
C CYS A 88 15.71 -3.84 -8.67
N GLY A 89 15.22 -3.99 -9.91
CA GLY A 89 14.24 -3.09 -10.50
C GLY A 89 12.91 -3.04 -9.72
N PHE A 90 12.55 -4.11 -9.00
CA PHE A 90 11.32 -4.29 -8.21
C PHE A 90 10.77 -2.99 -7.59
N LEU A 91 11.55 -2.27 -6.77
CA LEU A 91 11.05 -1.07 -6.06
C LEU A 91 10.63 0.05 -7.02
N TYR A 92 11.49 0.38 -7.99
CA TYR A 92 11.25 1.50 -8.90
C TYR A 92 10.32 1.15 -10.07
N TRP A 93 10.30 -0.11 -10.49
CA TRP A 93 9.32 -0.64 -11.43
C TRP A 93 7.91 -0.49 -10.85
N ASN A 94 7.71 -0.93 -9.59
CA ASN A 94 6.43 -0.81 -8.90
C ASN A 94 6.04 0.65 -8.62
N ARG A 95 6.99 1.49 -8.18
CA ARG A 95 6.79 2.94 -8.02
C ARG A 95 6.23 3.57 -9.30
N ARG A 96 6.82 3.27 -10.45
CA ARG A 96 6.35 3.75 -11.76
C ARG A 96 4.97 3.19 -12.13
N PHE A 97 4.75 1.90 -11.88
CA PHE A 97 3.51 1.19 -12.19
C PHE A 97 2.31 1.76 -11.41
N VAL A 98 2.46 1.92 -10.09
CA VAL A 98 1.43 2.48 -9.20
C VAL A 98 1.14 3.95 -9.55
N LEU A 99 2.16 4.75 -9.91
CA LEU A 99 1.97 6.12 -10.40
C LEU A 99 1.19 6.19 -11.72
N ALA A 100 1.45 5.27 -12.66
CA ALA A 100 0.71 5.21 -13.92
C ALA A 100 -0.75 4.80 -13.68
N TYR A 101 -0.99 3.86 -12.77
CA TYR A 101 -2.35 3.45 -12.38
C TYR A 101 -3.10 4.58 -11.66
N GLU A 102 -2.43 5.34 -10.79
CA GLU A 102 -2.99 6.52 -10.13
C GLU A 102 -3.34 7.62 -11.15
N ASN A 103 -2.45 7.86 -12.13
CA ASN A 103 -2.72 8.78 -13.24
C ASN A 103 -3.93 8.33 -14.07
N MET A 104 -4.11 7.03 -14.30
CA MET A 104 -5.29 6.47 -14.96
C MET A 104 -6.55 6.79 -14.17
N LEU A 105 -6.62 6.43 -12.88
CA LEU A 105 -7.80 6.67 -12.03
C LEU A 105 -8.17 8.16 -11.94
N ARG A 106 -7.16 9.04 -11.81
CA ARG A 106 -7.34 10.50 -11.75
C ARG A 106 -7.86 11.12 -13.04
N SER A 107 -7.69 10.45 -14.18
CA SER A 107 -8.13 10.93 -15.50
C SER A 107 -9.56 10.54 -15.89
N LEU A 108 -10.19 9.61 -15.14
CA LEU A 108 -11.49 9.03 -15.54
C LEU A 108 -12.66 10.02 -15.44
N ASP A 109 -12.58 10.96 -14.50
CA ASP A 109 -13.63 11.92 -14.15
C ASP A 109 -12.99 13.10 -13.38
N PRO A 110 -13.41 14.38 -13.61
CA PRO A 110 -12.94 15.52 -12.82
C PRO A 110 -13.02 15.34 -11.29
N LYS A 111 -14.01 14.62 -10.77
CA LYS A 111 -14.13 14.31 -9.33
C LYS A 111 -12.95 13.46 -8.81
N ASN A 112 -12.33 12.67 -9.68
CA ASN A 112 -11.18 11.83 -9.36
C ASN A 112 -9.86 12.62 -9.49
N ALA A 113 -9.86 13.89 -9.94
CA ALA A 113 -8.65 14.63 -10.30
C ALA A 113 -7.61 14.73 -9.17
N CYS A 114 -8.04 14.64 -7.89
CA CYS A 114 -7.19 14.68 -6.71
C CYS A 114 -6.96 13.31 -6.04
N LEU A 115 -7.57 12.23 -6.55
CA LEU A 115 -7.47 10.86 -6.00
C LEU A 115 -6.02 10.40 -5.88
N THR A 116 -5.72 9.71 -4.79
CA THR A 116 -4.46 9.00 -4.56
C THR A 116 -4.75 7.54 -4.24
N ILE A 117 -3.85 6.63 -4.63
CA ILE A 117 -3.99 5.22 -4.24
C ILE A 117 -3.67 5.09 -2.74
N PRO A 118 -4.55 4.47 -1.92
CA PRO A 118 -4.19 4.17 -0.54
C PRO A 118 -3.12 3.11 -0.44
N TYR A 119 -2.32 3.18 0.61
CA TYR A 119 -1.50 2.05 1.01
C TYR A 119 -2.26 1.18 2.02
N TRP A 120 -1.93 -0.11 2.07
CA TRP A 120 -2.44 -1.01 3.11
C TRP A 120 -1.46 -1.04 4.28
N ASP A 121 -1.88 -0.51 5.41
CA ASP A 121 -1.11 -0.58 6.65
C ASP A 121 -1.27 -1.95 7.34
N TYR A 122 -0.61 -2.95 6.76
CA TYR A 122 -0.63 -4.32 7.29
C TYR A 122 0.15 -4.47 8.62
N PHE A 123 0.90 -3.46 9.07
CA PHE A 123 1.51 -3.46 10.40
C PHE A 123 0.48 -3.05 11.45
N ALA A 124 -0.28 -1.97 11.20
CA ALA A 124 -1.37 -1.55 12.07
C ALA A 124 -2.49 -2.63 12.13
N ASP A 125 -2.85 -3.23 11.00
CA ASP A 125 -3.84 -4.32 10.97
C ASP A 125 -3.29 -5.61 11.65
N ASN A 126 -1.98 -5.86 11.66
CA ASN A 126 -1.35 -6.94 12.44
C ASN A 126 -1.37 -6.67 13.96
N ALA A 127 -1.11 -5.44 14.41
CA ALA A 127 -1.24 -5.08 15.82
C ALA A 127 -2.68 -5.32 16.32
N ARG A 128 -3.69 -4.89 15.55
CA ARG A 128 -5.11 -5.18 15.83
C ARG A 128 -5.40 -6.68 15.91
N PHE A 129 -4.80 -7.48 15.04
CA PHE A 129 -4.95 -8.93 15.02
C PHE A 129 -4.41 -9.57 16.31
N ILE A 130 -3.17 -9.22 16.67
CA ILE A 130 -2.49 -9.69 17.88
C ILE A 130 -3.28 -9.31 19.15
N GLU A 131 -3.78 -8.08 19.23
CA GLU A 131 -4.62 -7.59 20.33
C GLU A 131 -6.07 -8.12 20.31
N LYS A 132 -6.48 -8.85 19.26
CA LYS A 132 -7.86 -9.33 19.03
C LYS A 132 -8.90 -8.20 18.91
N ARG A 133 -8.48 -7.00 18.49
CA ARG A 133 -9.28 -5.76 18.34
C ARG A 133 -9.70 -5.47 16.89
N CYS A 134 -9.99 -6.54 16.17
CA CYS A 134 -10.67 -6.49 14.88
C CYS A 134 -12.14 -6.87 15.05
N GLU A 135 -12.92 -6.75 13.97
CA GLU A 135 -14.23 -7.41 13.90
C GLU A 135 -14.10 -8.90 14.27
N ASN A 136 -15.15 -9.45 14.89
CA ASN A 136 -15.21 -10.85 15.32
C ASN A 136 -13.99 -11.32 16.14
N GLY A 137 -13.42 -10.43 16.97
CA GLY A 137 -12.34 -10.75 17.91
C GLY A 137 -11.00 -11.11 17.25
N GLY A 138 -10.71 -10.59 16.05
CA GLY A 138 -9.45 -10.87 15.36
C GLY A 138 -9.36 -12.26 14.73
N THR A 139 -10.48 -12.90 14.44
CA THR A 139 -10.52 -14.30 13.96
C THR A 139 -9.99 -14.53 12.54
N SER A 140 -9.78 -13.49 11.72
CA SER A 140 -9.24 -13.65 10.36
C SER A 140 -8.54 -12.42 9.77
N LEU A 141 -7.74 -12.66 8.73
CA LEU A 141 -7.10 -11.67 7.88
C LEU A 141 -8.14 -10.68 7.30
N GLU A 142 -9.28 -11.17 6.82
CA GLU A 142 -10.36 -10.30 6.30
C GLU A 142 -11.00 -9.44 7.40
N ALA A 143 -11.20 -9.98 8.61
CA ALA A 143 -11.76 -9.22 9.72
C ALA A 143 -10.80 -8.12 10.22
N CYS A 144 -9.49 -8.40 10.25
CA CYS A 144 -8.47 -7.43 10.66
C CYS A 144 -8.05 -6.42 9.60
N SER A 145 -8.40 -6.64 8.33
CA SER A 145 -7.93 -5.80 7.22
C SER A 145 -9.11 -5.16 6.45
N PRO A 146 -9.66 -4.02 6.90
CA PRO A 146 -10.89 -3.47 6.33
C PRO A 146 -10.78 -3.03 4.87
N ILE A 147 -9.55 -2.84 4.36
CA ILE A 147 -9.30 -2.68 2.92
C ILE A 147 -9.75 -3.90 2.10
N LEU A 148 -9.64 -5.12 2.63
CA LEU A 148 -10.09 -6.33 1.95
C LEU A 148 -11.61 -6.33 1.81
N ARG A 149 -12.34 -5.99 2.88
CA ARG A 149 -13.80 -5.83 2.88
C ARG A 149 -14.24 -4.68 1.95
N GLY A 150 -13.60 -3.52 2.06
CA GLY A 150 -13.86 -2.33 1.25
C GLY A 150 -13.56 -2.50 -0.25
N LEU A 151 -12.66 -3.42 -0.61
CA LEU A 151 -12.40 -3.84 -1.99
C LEU A 151 -13.17 -5.11 -2.39
N GLY A 152 -14.24 -5.45 -1.68
CA GLY A 152 -15.25 -6.44 -2.06
C GLY A 152 -15.27 -7.73 -1.22
N GLY A 153 -14.32 -7.91 -0.32
CA GLY A 153 -14.16 -9.12 0.50
C GLY A 153 -13.77 -10.37 -0.31
N SER A 154 -13.95 -11.53 0.31
CA SER A 154 -13.51 -12.83 -0.22
C SER A 154 -14.63 -13.82 -0.52
N GLN A 155 -15.90 -13.41 -0.36
CA GLN A 155 -17.05 -14.31 -0.51
C GLN A 155 -17.60 -14.35 -1.94
N GLY A 156 -17.93 -15.55 -2.41
CA GLY A 156 -18.45 -15.81 -3.74
C GLY A 156 -18.49 -17.30 -4.07
N ALA A 157 -19.22 -17.68 -5.11
CA ALA A 157 -19.22 -19.07 -5.59
C ALA A 157 -17.84 -19.46 -6.12
N VAL A 158 -17.37 -20.68 -5.85
CA VAL A 158 -16.09 -21.15 -6.40
C VAL A 158 -16.21 -21.28 -7.92
N ARG A 159 -15.36 -20.57 -8.67
CA ARG A 159 -15.26 -20.65 -10.14
C ARG A 159 -13.81 -20.56 -10.59
N SER A 160 -13.57 -20.99 -11.83
CA SER A 160 -12.31 -20.75 -12.53
C SER A 160 -12.49 -19.63 -13.56
N VAL A 161 -11.57 -18.67 -13.58
CA VAL A 161 -11.49 -17.58 -14.58
C VAL A 161 -10.11 -17.60 -15.22
N THR A 162 -10.04 -17.49 -16.54
CA THR A 162 -8.75 -17.45 -17.27
C THR A 162 -8.34 -16.00 -17.51
N ILE A 163 -7.58 -15.45 -16.57
CA ILE A 163 -7.10 -14.07 -16.62
C ILE A 163 -5.81 -14.05 -17.44
N ASN A 164 -5.83 -13.37 -18.58
CA ASN A 164 -4.69 -13.26 -19.52
C ASN A 164 -3.93 -14.61 -19.71
N GLY A 165 -4.65 -15.66 -20.11
CA GLY A 165 -4.10 -17.00 -20.34
C GLY A 165 -3.83 -17.85 -19.09
N LYS A 166 -3.89 -17.30 -17.89
CA LYS A 166 -3.76 -18.06 -16.63
C LYS A 166 -5.12 -18.39 -16.03
N THR A 167 -5.48 -19.67 -16.03
CA THR A 167 -6.63 -20.15 -15.26
C THR A 167 -6.36 -20.04 -13.76
N ILE A 168 -7.23 -19.32 -13.06
CA ILE A 168 -7.22 -19.16 -11.61
C ILE A 168 -8.55 -19.66 -11.05
N THR A 169 -8.49 -20.49 -10.00
CA THR A 169 -9.68 -20.92 -9.24
C THR A 169 -9.75 -20.18 -7.91
N GLY A 170 -10.95 -19.81 -7.49
CA GLY A 170 -11.22 -19.17 -6.21
C GLY A 170 -12.69 -18.83 -6.04
N ASN A 171 -13.03 -18.22 -4.92
CA ASN A 171 -14.32 -17.57 -4.70
C ASN A 171 -14.43 -16.41 -5.70
N CYS A 172 -15.35 -16.50 -6.65
CA CYS A 172 -15.61 -15.50 -7.68
C CYS A 172 -16.39 -14.34 -7.03
N VAL A 173 -15.66 -13.32 -6.57
CA VAL A 173 -16.22 -12.19 -5.82
C VAL A 173 -16.88 -11.19 -6.75
N THR A 174 -18.17 -10.94 -6.53
CA THR A 174 -19.03 -10.04 -7.33
C THR A 174 -19.41 -8.76 -6.59
N SER A 175 -18.84 -8.50 -5.40
CA SER A 175 -18.96 -7.20 -4.74
C SER A 175 -18.17 -6.13 -5.47
N LYS A 176 -18.50 -4.85 -5.29
CA LYS A 176 -17.72 -3.74 -5.87
C LYS A 176 -16.29 -3.71 -5.29
N PRO A 177 -15.26 -3.38 -6.09
CA PRO A 177 -15.30 -3.07 -7.52
C PRO A 177 -15.26 -4.31 -8.45
N ALA A 178 -15.09 -5.52 -7.91
CA ALA A 178 -14.85 -6.74 -8.68
C ALA A 178 -15.96 -7.11 -9.67
N ASN A 179 -17.21 -6.67 -9.45
CA ASN A 179 -18.31 -6.79 -10.42
C ASN A 179 -18.03 -6.12 -11.78
N SER A 180 -17.09 -5.16 -11.81
CA SER A 180 -16.74 -4.40 -13.01
C SER A 180 -15.61 -5.04 -13.81
N PHE A 181 -15.01 -6.14 -13.31
CA PHE A 181 -13.83 -6.76 -13.88
C PHE A 181 -14.11 -7.51 -15.19
N CYS A 182 -13.13 -7.44 -16.10
CA CYS A 182 -13.05 -8.24 -17.31
C CYS A 182 -11.63 -8.81 -17.43
N GLU A 183 -11.52 -10.09 -17.78
CA GLU A 183 -10.34 -10.95 -17.60
C GLU A 183 -9.33 -10.92 -18.76
N SER A 184 -9.66 -10.24 -19.86
CA SER A 184 -8.78 -10.04 -21.01
C SER A 184 -9.15 -8.75 -21.75
N SER A 185 -8.15 -8.01 -22.24
CA SER A 185 -8.35 -6.87 -23.15
C SER A 185 -8.88 -7.27 -24.54
N THR A 186 -8.83 -8.55 -24.89
CA THR A 186 -9.38 -9.10 -26.15
C THR A 186 -10.89 -9.31 -26.09
N ILE A 187 -11.50 -9.29 -24.89
CA ILE A 187 -12.95 -9.34 -24.74
C ILE A 187 -13.52 -7.95 -25.06
N THR A 188 -14.33 -7.88 -26.11
CA THR A 188 -14.88 -6.61 -26.63
C THR A 188 -16.36 -6.40 -26.31
N ALA A 189 -17.08 -7.47 -25.99
CA ALA A 189 -18.48 -7.43 -25.57
C ALA A 189 -18.56 -7.63 -24.05
N SER A 190 -19.16 -6.69 -23.32
CA SER A 190 -19.13 -6.70 -21.85
C SER A 190 -19.84 -7.90 -21.24
N ASP A 191 -20.85 -8.45 -21.91
CA ASP A 191 -21.60 -9.63 -21.48
C ASP A 191 -20.79 -10.94 -21.50
N GLN A 192 -19.60 -10.91 -22.11
CA GLN A 192 -18.64 -12.02 -22.13
C GLN A 192 -17.62 -11.97 -20.97
N CYS A 193 -17.58 -10.88 -20.20
CA CYS A 193 -16.68 -10.74 -19.06
C CYS A 193 -17.15 -11.60 -17.87
N ALA A 194 -16.21 -12.13 -17.09
CA ALA A 194 -16.51 -12.92 -15.89
C ALA A 194 -17.29 -12.16 -14.80
N HIS A 195 -17.20 -10.82 -14.78
CA HIS A 195 -17.82 -9.93 -13.80
C HIS A 195 -17.52 -10.31 -12.34
N CYS A 196 -16.36 -10.91 -12.09
CA CYS A 196 -15.86 -11.24 -10.77
C CYS A 196 -14.34 -11.42 -10.76
N ILE A 197 -13.75 -11.36 -9.57
CA ILE A 197 -12.32 -11.66 -9.36
C ILE A 197 -12.22 -12.89 -8.45
N PRO A 198 -11.52 -13.98 -8.87
CA PRO A 198 -11.26 -15.12 -8.00
C PRO A 198 -10.35 -14.76 -6.82
N ARG A 199 -10.81 -15.01 -5.60
CA ARG A 199 -10.05 -14.81 -4.35
C ARG A 199 -10.01 -16.09 -3.53
N SER A 200 -9.04 -16.24 -2.64
CA SER A 200 -9.13 -17.27 -1.59
C SER A 200 -10.03 -16.77 -0.46
N ASN A 201 -10.62 -17.67 0.34
CA ASN A 201 -11.51 -17.27 1.43
C ASN A 201 -10.72 -16.66 2.61
N TRP A 202 -10.45 -15.36 2.53
CA TRP A 202 -9.71 -14.58 3.53
C TRP A 202 -10.40 -14.52 4.89
N ALA A 203 -11.72 -14.72 4.95
CA ALA A 203 -12.47 -14.83 6.21
C ALA A 203 -12.16 -16.12 7.00
N ASN A 204 -11.60 -17.14 6.34
CA ASN A 204 -11.16 -18.39 6.95
C ASN A 204 -9.62 -18.51 7.02
N LYS A 205 -8.89 -17.40 6.87
CA LYS A 205 -7.43 -17.36 6.99
C LYS A 205 -7.01 -16.51 8.16
N THR A 206 -6.03 -16.97 8.93
CA THR A 206 -5.37 -16.16 9.95
C THR A 206 -4.56 -15.03 9.31
N PHE A 207 -4.34 -13.93 10.04
CA PHE A 207 -3.35 -12.93 9.61
C PHE A 207 -1.95 -13.57 9.63
N PRO A 208 -1.13 -13.44 8.58
CA PRO A 208 0.19 -14.07 8.53
C PRO A 208 1.21 -13.43 9.49
N ALA A 209 2.22 -14.19 9.91
CA ALA A 209 3.34 -13.67 10.71
C ALA A 209 4.27 -12.75 9.90
N GLY A 210 5.13 -11.99 10.59
CA GLY A 210 6.17 -11.16 9.95
C GLY A 210 5.76 -9.72 9.63
N PHE A 211 4.69 -9.23 10.27
CA PHE A 211 4.16 -7.86 10.15
C PHE A 211 4.22 -7.09 11.47
N GLY A 212 5.13 -7.48 12.37
CA GLY A 212 5.47 -6.72 13.56
C GLY A 212 6.39 -5.53 13.24
N TYR A 213 6.43 -4.56 14.15
CA TYR A 213 7.19 -3.33 13.96
C TYR A 213 8.68 -3.50 14.30
N ALA A 214 9.07 -4.49 15.12
CA ALA A 214 10.47 -4.84 15.27
C ALA A 214 11.02 -5.50 14.00
N GLY A 215 10.28 -6.43 13.39
CA GLY A 215 10.60 -6.98 12.07
C GLY A 215 10.69 -5.91 10.97
N LEU A 216 9.86 -4.86 11.04
CA LEU A 216 9.99 -3.68 10.17
C LEU A 216 11.29 -2.91 10.44
N GLY A 217 11.68 -2.75 11.70
CA GLY A 217 12.97 -2.19 12.12
C GLY A 217 14.16 -2.96 11.56
N VAL A 218 14.16 -4.30 11.64
CA VAL A 218 15.17 -5.17 11.01
C VAL A 218 15.17 -5.03 9.49
N THR A 219 13.98 -4.95 8.88
CA THR A 219 13.82 -4.85 7.41
C THR A 219 14.46 -3.59 6.83
N LEU A 220 14.31 -2.44 7.50
CA LEU A 220 14.77 -1.14 7.00
C LEU A 220 16.11 -0.69 7.59
N GLY A 221 16.31 -0.89 8.90
CA GLY A 221 17.46 -0.36 9.65
C GLY A 221 18.74 -1.17 9.47
N GLU A 222 18.64 -2.49 9.28
CA GLU A 222 19.81 -3.35 9.05
C GLU A 222 20.19 -3.50 7.57
N ALA A 223 19.40 -2.93 6.64
CA ALA A 223 19.59 -3.14 5.21
C ALA A 223 20.89 -2.52 4.69
N ASN A 224 21.82 -3.37 4.23
CA ASN A 224 23.15 -2.99 3.74
C ASN A 224 23.14 -2.48 2.28
N GLY A 225 22.38 -1.42 2.02
CA GLY A 225 22.24 -0.80 0.69
C GLY A 225 21.00 -1.23 -0.08
N PHE A 226 20.81 -0.62 -1.26
CA PHE A 226 19.58 -0.75 -2.06
C PHE A 226 19.25 -2.19 -2.44
N ARG A 227 20.28 -3.02 -2.69
CA ARG A 227 20.06 -4.44 -2.97
C ARG A 227 19.41 -5.10 -1.76
N ASP A 228 20.04 -5.03 -0.60
CA ASP A 228 19.59 -5.72 0.61
C ASP A 228 18.17 -5.30 1.00
N VAL A 229 17.85 -4.00 1.02
CA VAL A 229 16.47 -3.56 1.33
C VAL A 229 15.45 -4.05 0.31
N THR A 230 15.81 -4.11 -0.98
CA THR A 230 14.92 -4.63 -2.04
C THR A 230 14.61 -6.10 -1.78
N GLN A 231 15.64 -6.89 -1.47
CA GLN A 231 15.47 -8.32 -1.18
C GLN A 231 14.64 -8.53 0.11
N ARG A 232 14.90 -7.75 1.18
CA ARG A 232 14.14 -7.82 2.45
C ARG A 232 12.68 -7.45 2.31
N ILE A 233 12.35 -6.34 1.63
CA ILE A 233 10.96 -5.94 1.40
C ILE A 233 10.25 -6.98 0.52
N GLN A 234 10.90 -7.44 -0.55
CA GLN A 234 10.30 -8.38 -1.50
C GLN A 234 10.08 -9.77 -0.87
N GLN A 235 11.11 -10.35 -0.25
CA GLN A 235 11.07 -11.70 0.34
C GLN A 235 10.47 -11.74 1.75
N GLY A 236 10.29 -10.59 2.40
CA GLY A 236 9.52 -10.41 3.62
C GLY A 236 8.07 -10.07 3.32
N THR A 237 7.63 -8.90 3.79
CA THR A 237 6.21 -8.50 3.84
C THR A 237 5.46 -8.62 2.51
N HIS A 238 6.09 -8.29 1.38
CA HIS A 238 5.48 -8.43 0.05
C HIS A 238 5.13 -9.89 -0.28
N ASN A 239 6.12 -10.79 -0.31
CA ASN A 239 5.85 -12.17 -0.68
C ASN A 239 4.93 -12.87 0.34
N THR A 240 5.08 -12.58 1.64
CA THR A 240 4.22 -13.15 2.68
C THR A 240 2.76 -12.75 2.50
N ILE A 241 2.45 -11.46 2.24
CA ILE A 241 1.05 -11.02 2.10
C ILE A 241 0.43 -11.56 0.80
N HIS A 242 1.19 -11.63 -0.31
CA HIS A 242 0.71 -12.25 -1.55
C HIS A 242 0.46 -13.76 -1.41
N ASN A 243 1.29 -14.50 -0.68
CA ASN A 243 1.06 -15.92 -0.38
C ASN A 243 -0.19 -16.12 0.49
N ALA A 244 -0.36 -15.30 1.53
CA ALA A 244 -1.52 -15.33 2.42
C ALA A 244 -2.83 -15.06 1.66
N LEU A 245 -2.88 -14.04 0.79
CA LEU A 245 -4.07 -13.71 0.00
C LEU A 245 -4.39 -14.76 -1.07
N SER A 246 -3.37 -15.42 -1.61
CA SER A 246 -3.51 -16.56 -2.52
C SER A 246 -4.35 -16.26 -3.78
N SER A 247 -4.84 -17.30 -4.48
CA SER A 247 -5.60 -17.19 -5.73
C SER A 247 -4.94 -16.22 -6.74
N VAL A 248 -5.65 -15.24 -7.31
CA VAL A 248 -5.10 -14.25 -8.27
C VAL A 248 -3.83 -13.56 -7.73
N LEU A 249 -3.84 -13.14 -6.46
CA LEU A 249 -2.74 -12.40 -5.83
C LEU A 249 -1.47 -13.25 -5.63
N ALA A 250 -1.59 -14.59 -5.61
CA ALA A 250 -0.44 -15.50 -5.61
C ALA A 250 0.10 -15.82 -7.03
N THR A 251 -0.18 -14.97 -8.02
CA THR A 251 0.29 -15.13 -9.40
C THR A 251 0.88 -13.86 -10.02
N TYR A 252 1.46 -13.99 -11.22
CA TYR A 252 1.95 -12.87 -12.02
C TYR A 252 0.84 -12.00 -12.65
N VAL A 253 -0.41 -12.48 -12.71
CA VAL A 253 -1.60 -11.66 -13.04
C VAL A 253 -2.21 -11.02 -11.80
N SER A 254 -1.48 -10.94 -10.68
CA SER A 254 -1.94 -10.33 -9.44
C SER A 254 -2.50 -8.90 -9.55
N PRO A 255 -2.10 -8.01 -10.48
CA PRO A 255 -2.74 -6.70 -10.62
C PRO A 255 -4.19 -6.74 -11.14
N ALA A 256 -4.67 -7.91 -11.56
CA ALA A 256 -6.10 -8.12 -11.86
C ALA A 256 -6.98 -8.09 -10.59
N ASP A 257 -6.38 -8.19 -9.39
CA ASP A 257 -7.06 -7.85 -8.15
C ASP A 257 -6.65 -6.43 -7.70
N PRO A 258 -7.59 -5.49 -7.50
CA PRO A 258 -7.27 -4.11 -7.11
C PRO A 258 -6.56 -3.98 -5.75
N VAL A 259 -6.59 -5.01 -4.89
CA VAL A 259 -5.78 -5.04 -3.65
C VAL A 259 -4.28 -4.90 -3.95
N PHE A 260 -3.82 -5.41 -5.09
CA PHE A 260 -2.43 -5.30 -5.58
C PHE A 260 -1.87 -3.89 -5.47
N PHE A 261 -2.60 -2.89 -5.96
CA PHE A 261 -2.11 -1.51 -6.01
C PHE A 261 -1.90 -0.91 -4.62
N SER A 262 -2.64 -1.40 -3.63
CA SER A 262 -2.54 -0.96 -2.24
C SER A 262 -1.39 -1.67 -1.51
N ILE A 263 -1.14 -2.96 -1.80
CA ILE A 263 0.08 -3.68 -1.37
C ILE A 263 1.33 -2.97 -1.92
N HIS A 264 1.34 -2.65 -3.21
CA HIS A 264 2.48 -2.01 -3.85
C HIS A 264 2.63 -0.53 -3.48
N ALA A 265 1.56 0.16 -3.09
CA ALA A 265 1.67 1.46 -2.43
C ALA A 265 2.34 1.36 -1.05
N THR A 266 2.19 0.24 -0.32
CA THR A 266 2.94 -0.03 0.93
C THR A 266 4.40 -0.40 0.66
N VAL A 267 4.68 -1.25 -0.35
CA VAL A 267 6.07 -1.52 -0.81
C VAL A 267 6.79 -0.21 -1.15
N ASP A 268 6.11 0.70 -1.83
CA ASP A 268 6.62 2.03 -2.20
C ASP A 268 6.80 2.95 -0.98
N LEU A 269 5.95 2.85 0.05
CA LEU A 269 6.13 3.52 1.35
C LEU A 269 7.38 3.02 2.07
N LEU A 270 7.60 1.70 2.15
CA LEU A 270 8.78 1.11 2.79
C LEU A 270 10.08 1.50 2.08
N ALA A 271 10.07 1.48 0.74
CA ALA A 271 11.16 1.99 -0.07
C ALA A 271 11.43 3.47 0.23
N GLN A 272 10.38 4.29 0.32
CA GLN A 272 10.49 5.72 0.60
C GLN A 272 11.08 5.99 1.99
N ILE A 273 10.62 5.31 3.03
CA ILE A 273 11.17 5.42 4.40
C ILE A 273 12.68 5.13 4.35
N TYR A 274 13.09 4.02 3.74
CA TYR A 274 14.49 3.68 3.59
C TYR A 274 15.32 4.77 2.86
N PHE A 275 14.79 5.39 1.78
CA PHE A 275 15.50 6.47 1.09
C PHE A 275 15.65 7.73 1.95
N GLU A 276 14.63 8.14 2.69
CA GLU A 276 14.71 9.30 3.60
C GLU A 276 15.81 9.08 4.65
N CYS A 277 15.95 7.85 5.14
CA CYS A 277 16.94 7.50 6.16
C CYS A 277 18.37 7.36 5.61
N GLN A 278 18.56 6.77 4.42
CA GLN A 278 19.89 6.43 3.88
C GLN A 278 20.43 7.42 2.83
N VAL A 279 19.54 8.19 2.19
CA VAL A 279 19.82 9.07 1.06
C VAL A 279 19.40 10.52 1.37
N GLY A 280 18.23 10.71 2.00
CA GLY A 280 17.71 12.01 2.44
C GLY A 280 16.73 12.66 1.46
N ASP A 281 15.75 13.34 2.03
CA ASP A 281 14.51 13.80 1.38
C ASP A 281 14.73 14.86 0.29
N ASN A 282 15.86 15.57 0.36
CA ASN A 282 16.22 16.67 -0.53
C ASN A 282 17.14 16.27 -1.69
N VAL A 283 17.50 14.98 -1.82
CA VAL A 283 18.41 14.53 -2.89
C VAL A 283 17.83 14.80 -4.27
N ILE A 284 18.62 15.51 -5.09
CA ILE A 284 18.33 15.72 -6.50
C ILE A 284 18.79 14.46 -7.26
N PRO A 285 17.88 13.73 -7.94
CA PRO A 285 18.26 12.58 -8.73
C PRO A 285 19.31 12.92 -9.80
N THR A 286 20.28 12.03 -10.00
CA THR A 286 21.39 12.20 -10.97
C THR A 286 21.70 10.84 -11.62
N ASN A 287 22.18 10.85 -12.87
CA ASN A 287 22.69 9.66 -13.54
C ASN A 287 24.19 9.40 -13.29
N LYS A 288 24.90 10.34 -12.64
CA LYS A 288 26.32 10.25 -12.27
C LYS A 288 26.47 10.02 -10.77
N ASN A 289 27.41 9.16 -10.38
CA ASN A 289 27.77 8.86 -8.98
C ASN A 289 26.56 8.48 -8.11
N VAL A 290 25.67 7.65 -8.66
CA VAL A 290 24.50 7.16 -7.93
C VAL A 290 24.96 6.35 -6.72
N SER A 291 24.47 6.74 -5.54
CA SER A 291 24.77 6.06 -4.28
C SER A 291 24.32 4.60 -4.33
N ARG A 292 25.13 3.68 -3.78
CA ARG A 292 24.71 2.27 -3.54
C ARG A 292 23.50 2.14 -2.59
N TRP A 293 23.09 3.23 -1.95
CA TRP A 293 21.90 3.32 -1.12
C TRP A 293 20.68 3.80 -1.91
N ALA A 294 20.88 4.36 -3.10
CA ALA A 294 19.83 4.73 -4.05
C ALA A 294 19.63 3.68 -5.15
N PHE A 295 20.68 2.98 -5.61
CA PHE A 295 20.52 1.88 -6.56
C PHE A 295 21.68 0.88 -6.48
N GLN A 296 21.36 -0.40 -6.65
CA GLN A 296 22.29 -1.50 -6.87
C GLN A 296 21.62 -2.54 -7.78
N GLN A 297 22.40 -3.18 -8.64
CA GLN A 297 21.91 -4.27 -9.47
C GLN A 297 21.77 -5.56 -8.64
N CYS A 298 20.74 -6.35 -8.94
CA CYS A 298 20.65 -7.75 -8.51
C CYS A 298 19.76 -8.53 -9.47
N VAL A 299 19.99 -9.84 -9.51
CA VAL A 299 19.32 -10.82 -10.37
C VAL A 299 18.92 -12.01 -9.52
N TYR A 300 17.73 -12.53 -9.77
CA TYR A 300 17.29 -13.85 -9.34
C TYR A 300 17.24 -14.78 -10.57
N LYS A 301 18.18 -15.74 -10.66
CA LYS A 301 18.31 -16.79 -11.70
C LYS A 301 18.59 -16.29 -13.13
N ASP A 302 19.83 -15.89 -13.41
CA ASP A 302 20.40 -15.63 -14.76
C ASP A 302 19.68 -14.63 -15.69
N GLU A 303 18.62 -13.96 -15.21
CA GLU A 303 17.92 -12.88 -15.91
C GLU A 303 18.78 -11.61 -16.06
N MET A 304 18.43 -10.71 -16.99
CA MET A 304 19.15 -9.45 -17.17
C MET A 304 18.73 -8.40 -16.11
N SER A 305 19.67 -7.94 -15.28
CA SER A 305 19.40 -6.82 -14.35
C SER A 305 19.35 -5.49 -15.10
N PRO A 306 18.36 -4.62 -14.84
CA PRO A 306 18.43 -3.23 -15.28
C PRO A 306 19.64 -2.54 -14.65
N THR A 307 20.17 -1.53 -15.34
CA THR A 307 21.13 -0.56 -14.79
C THR A 307 20.39 0.66 -14.30
N VAL A 308 21.04 1.53 -13.52
CA VAL A 308 20.40 2.77 -13.06
C VAL A 308 20.03 3.72 -14.23
N THR A 309 20.69 3.57 -15.39
CA THR A 309 20.44 4.31 -16.63
C THR A 309 19.60 3.55 -17.66
N SER A 310 19.12 2.33 -17.33
CA SER A 310 18.13 1.60 -18.14
C SER A 310 16.79 2.33 -18.11
N ASN A 311 15.99 2.13 -19.16
CA ASN A 311 14.55 2.41 -19.07
C ASN A 311 13.92 1.40 -18.09
N VAL A 312 12.82 1.77 -17.43
CA VAL A 312 11.97 0.81 -16.71
C VAL A 312 11.18 0.02 -17.75
N THR A 313 11.37 -1.31 -17.78
CA THR A 313 10.75 -2.17 -18.79
C THR A 313 9.30 -2.48 -18.42
N GLN A 314 8.38 -1.73 -19.02
CA GLN A 314 6.93 -1.91 -18.88
C GLN A 314 6.32 -2.06 -20.27
N LEU A 315 6.15 -3.31 -20.69
CA LEU A 315 5.72 -3.73 -22.01
C LEU A 315 4.33 -4.36 -21.94
N TRP A 316 3.53 -4.19 -22.99
CA TRP A 316 2.23 -4.82 -23.16
C TRP A 316 2.27 -5.82 -24.32
N MET A 317 1.60 -6.97 -24.15
CA MET A 317 1.63 -8.10 -25.08
C MET A 317 0.60 -7.95 -26.21
N VAL A 318 1.06 -7.78 -27.46
CA VAL A 318 0.15 -7.52 -28.59
C VAL A 318 -0.57 -8.78 -29.08
N ASP A 319 0.06 -9.94 -28.96
CA ASP A 319 -0.49 -11.22 -29.41
C ASP A 319 -1.29 -11.99 -28.33
N SER A 320 -1.53 -11.39 -27.16
CA SER A 320 -2.28 -11.95 -26.02
C SER A 320 -1.80 -13.34 -25.52
N SER A 321 -0.57 -13.76 -25.89
CA SER A 321 -0.01 -15.04 -25.48
C SER A 321 0.88 -14.89 -24.24
N TYR A 322 0.33 -15.07 -23.05
CA TYR A 322 1.14 -15.27 -21.84
C TYR A 322 1.76 -16.69 -21.84
N PRO A 323 3.04 -16.89 -21.44
CA PRO A 323 4.10 -15.90 -21.23
C PRO A 323 4.91 -15.58 -22.51
N THR A 324 4.45 -16.07 -23.67
CA THR A 324 5.26 -16.27 -24.87
C THR A 324 5.24 -15.14 -25.89
N SER A 325 4.66 -13.98 -25.55
CA SER A 325 4.46 -12.90 -26.50
C SER A 325 5.75 -12.50 -27.20
N LYS A 326 5.76 -12.60 -28.53
CA LYS A 326 6.94 -12.27 -29.36
C LYS A 326 6.90 -10.81 -29.84
N ASN A 327 5.72 -10.21 -29.77
CA ASN A 327 5.46 -8.84 -30.17
C ASN A 327 4.91 -8.08 -28.95
N ALA A 328 5.80 -7.48 -28.17
CA ALA A 328 5.44 -6.61 -27.06
C ALA A 328 5.82 -5.16 -27.38
N ILE A 329 5.01 -4.19 -26.95
CA ILE A 329 5.26 -2.76 -27.14
C ILE A 329 5.33 -2.03 -25.80
N LEU A 330 6.03 -0.89 -25.74
CA LEU A 330 6.08 -0.10 -24.50
C LEU A 330 4.70 0.40 -24.11
N ALA A 331 4.38 0.38 -22.81
CA ALA A 331 3.16 0.98 -22.28
C ALA A 331 3.07 2.50 -22.56
N GLU A 332 4.20 3.15 -22.81
CA GLU A 332 4.33 4.54 -23.27
C GLU A 332 3.91 4.76 -24.74
N GLU A 333 3.90 3.69 -25.54
CA GLU A 333 3.58 3.67 -26.98
C GLU A 333 2.19 3.07 -27.23
N HIS A 334 1.67 2.26 -26.31
CA HIS A 334 0.36 1.64 -26.43
C HIS A 334 -0.79 2.67 -26.53
N PRO A 335 -1.74 2.54 -27.49
CA PRO A 335 -2.74 3.57 -27.79
C PRO A 335 -3.61 4.02 -26.61
N LYS A 336 -3.93 3.11 -25.66
CA LYS A 336 -4.74 3.42 -24.47
C LYS A 336 -3.93 3.78 -23.23
N LEU A 337 -2.68 3.32 -23.12
CA LEU A 337 -1.87 3.46 -21.89
C LEU A 337 -0.85 4.61 -21.96
N SER A 338 -0.44 5.02 -23.16
CA SER A 338 0.58 6.05 -23.40
C SER A 338 0.34 7.33 -22.58
N GLN A 339 -0.91 7.79 -22.52
CA GLN A 339 -1.37 8.93 -21.72
C GLN A 339 -1.05 8.85 -20.21
N PHE A 340 -0.87 7.65 -19.64
CA PHE A 340 -0.61 7.44 -18.21
C PHE A 340 0.88 7.25 -17.90
N PHE A 341 1.60 6.54 -18.79
CA PHE A 341 3.01 6.20 -18.61
C PHE A 341 3.97 7.26 -19.18
N LYS A 342 3.70 7.81 -20.37
CA LYS A 342 4.56 8.81 -21.04
C LYS A 342 4.78 10.11 -20.24
N PRO A 343 3.86 10.57 -19.36
CA PRO A 343 4.12 11.71 -18.47
C PRO A 343 4.99 11.40 -17.24
N LEU A 344 5.42 10.15 -17.04
CA LEU A 344 6.31 9.73 -15.96
C LEU A 344 7.77 9.70 -16.44
N PRO A 345 8.75 9.79 -15.53
CA PRO A 345 10.13 9.48 -15.87
C PRO A 345 10.27 8.05 -16.42
N SER A 346 11.27 7.84 -17.28
CA SER A 346 11.53 6.52 -17.90
C SER A 346 12.75 5.82 -17.31
N LYS A 347 13.67 6.53 -16.65
CA LYS A 347 14.93 5.96 -16.13
C LYS A 347 14.86 5.64 -14.64
N TYR A 348 15.47 4.52 -14.26
CA TYR A 348 15.57 4.07 -12.86
C TYR A 348 16.10 5.15 -11.90
N TRP A 349 17.18 5.86 -12.25
CA TRP A 349 17.74 6.91 -11.40
C TRP A 349 16.76 8.06 -11.07
N GLN A 350 15.75 8.31 -11.90
CA GLN A 350 14.83 9.44 -11.71
C GLN A 350 13.82 9.19 -10.57
N PHE A 351 13.63 7.93 -10.17
CA PHE A 351 12.65 7.52 -9.16
C PHE A 351 13.17 7.54 -7.71
N VAL A 352 14.44 7.92 -7.50
CA VAL A 352 15.09 7.97 -6.17
C VAL A 352 14.36 8.88 -5.19
N ASN A 353 13.84 10.01 -5.65
CA ASN A 353 13.15 10.98 -4.79
C ASN A 353 11.74 11.30 -5.31
N ILE A 354 10.71 10.86 -4.58
CA ILE A 354 9.30 11.07 -4.93
C ILE A 354 8.88 12.54 -4.95
N ASN A 355 9.60 13.43 -4.24
CA ASN A 355 9.37 14.87 -4.27
C ASN A 355 9.86 15.53 -5.57
N LYS A 356 10.62 14.83 -6.42
CA LYS A 356 11.26 15.37 -7.64
C LYS A 356 10.70 14.79 -8.95
N LEU A 357 9.45 14.31 -8.94
CA LEU A 357 8.74 13.74 -10.09
C LEU A 357 7.82 14.75 -10.83
N GLY A 358 8.00 16.05 -10.56
CA GLY A 358 7.22 17.14 -11.17
C GLY A 358 5.75 17.08 -10.76
N LYS A 359 4.83 17.15 -11.74
CA LYS A 359 3.37 17.02 -11.50
C LYS A 359 2.92 15.66 -10.95
N ASN A 360 3.82 14.69 -10.91
CA ASN A 360 3.60 13.36 -10.36
C ASN A 360 4.27 13.19 -8.99
N SER A 361 4.85 14.26 -8.41
CA SER A 361 5.37 14.21 -7.04
C SER A 361 4.26 13.94 -6.02
N TYR A 362 4.60 13.18 -4.99
CA TYR A 362 3.67 12.73 -3.96
C TYR A 362 4.39 12.52 -2.63
N GLN A 363 3.61 12.39 -1.56
CA GLN A 363 4.03 12.13 -0.18
C GLN A 363 3.12 11.06 0.43
N TYR A 364 3.42 10.67 1.67
CA TYR A 364 2.63 9.74 2.46
C TYR A 364 2.18 10.40 3.76
N SER A 365 0.90 10.24 4.10
CA SER A 365 0.39 10.43 5.46
C SER A 365 0.66 9.13 6.20
N ARG A 366 1.65 9.13 7.10
CA ARG A 366 2.07 7.97 7.89
C ARG A 366 1.37 7.99 9.25
N ASP A 367 1.26 6.84 9.90
CA ASP A 367 0.84 6.80 11.31
C ASP A 367 1.98 7.28 12.24
N ASP A 368 1.65 7.46 13.51
CA ASP A 368 2.60 7.97 14.51
C ASP A 368 3.70 6.95 14.83
N LEU A 369 3.43 5.65 14.70
CA LEU A 369 4.42 4.59 14.93
C LEU A 369 5.50 4.57 13.84
N ILE A 370 5.13 4.60 12.56
CA ILE A 370 6.09 4.75 11.45
C ILE A 370 6.85 6.08 11.58
N GLN A 371 6.18 7.18 11.93
CA GLN A 371 6.83 8.47 12.18
C GLN A 371 7.83 8.39 13.35
N ASN A 372 7.49 7.73 14.45
CA ASN A 372 8.35 7.56 15.62
C ASN A 372 9.59 6.70 15.29
N MET A 373 9.41 5.58 14.56
CA MET A 373 10.52 4.75 14.08
C MET A 373 11.53 5.53 13.22
N GLN A 374 11.05 6.49 12.42
CA GLN A 374 11.91 7.41 11.66
C GLN A 374 12.52 8.51 12.55
N ARG A 375 11.70 9.16 13.38
CA ARG A 375 12.05 10.34 14.19
C ARG A 375 13.12 10.05 15.22
N TYR A 376 13.02 8.92 15.90
CA TYR A 376 13.95 8.51 16.94
C TYR A 376 15.13 7.69 16.40
N GLY A 377 15.17 7.42 15.08
CA GLY A 377 16.36 6.93 14.40
C GLY A 377 16.70 5.45 14.62
N PHE A 378 15.79 4.66 15.19
CA PHE A 378 16.05 3.23 15.50
C PHE A 378 15.97 2.34 14.27
N ALA A 379 14.90 2.46 13.48
CA ALA A 379 14.82 1.82 12.16
C ALA A 379 15.65 2.57 11.10
N CYS A 380 16.25 3.72 11.47
CA CYS A 380 16.73 4.74 10.55
C CYS A 380 17.90 5.58 11.11
N PRO A 381 19.02 4.97 11.52
CA PRO A 381 20.16 5.73 12.04
C PRO A 381 20.81 6.56 10.92
N LYS A 382 20.67 7.89 10.97
CA LYS A 382 21.37 8.80 10.06
C LYS A 382 22.88 8.60 10.21
N ARG A 383 23.55 8.32 9.08
CA ARG A 383 25.00 8.09 8.98
C ARG A 383 25.82 9.05 9.86
N GLY A 384 26.54 8.49 10.84
CA GLY A 384 27.40 9.25 11.75
C GLY A 384 26.75 9.71 13.06
N THR A 385 25.46 9.46 13.28
CA THR A 385 24.81 9.69 14.59
C THR A 385 25.15 8.53 15.53
N SER A 386 25.57 8.81 16.77
CA SER A 386 25.79 7.73 17.75
C SER A 386 24.46 7.16 18.24
N LEU A 387 24.36 5.83 18.34
CA LEU A 387 23.16 5.13 18.84
C LEU A 387 22.72 5.66 20.21
N GLN A 388 23.68 5.99 21.08
CA GLN A 388 23.42 6.58 22.40
C GLN A 388 22.66 7.91 22.32
N THR A 389 22.85 8.71 21.27
CA THR A 389 22.08 9.95 21.06
C THR A 389 20.64 9.66 20.64
N ALA A 390 20.42 8.64 19.81
CA ALA A 390 19.08 8.17 19.43
C ALA A 390 18.30 7.59 20.64
N LEU A 391 18.99 6.83 21.50
CA LEU A 391 18.42 6.24 22.72
C LEU A 391 18.08 7.28 23.79
N LEU A 392 18.91 8.33 23.93
CA LEU A 392 18.56 9.45 24.82
C LEU A 392 17.23 10.10 24.43
N SER A 393 16.90 10.17 23.13
CA SER A 393 15.58 10.64 22.69
C SER A 393 14.40 9.73 23.03
N VAL A 394 14.59 8.42 23.27
CA VAL A 394 13.53 7.56 23.87
C VAL A 394 13.31 7.93 25.32
N ASN A 395 14.37 8.03 26.12
CA ASN A 395 14.24 8.46 27.51
C ASN A 395 13.69 9.88 27.68
N THR A 396 13.71 10.72 26.61
CA THR A 396 13.01 12.02 26.60
C THR A 396 11.60 11.97 26.00
N ALA A 397 11.25 10.91 25.24
CA ALA A 397 9.91 10.66 24.74
C ALA A 397 9.04 10.01 25.82
N THR A 398 9.55 9.00 26.54
CA THR A 398 8.88 8.36 27.68
C THR A 398 8.53 9.36 28.79
N ALA A 399 9.44 10.31 29.08
CA ALA A 399 9.17 11.42 30.00
C ALA A 399 8.06 12.38 29.54
N LYS A 400 7.69 12.36 28.24
CA LYS A 400 6.62 13.19 27.67
C LYS A 400 5.31 12.41 27.49
N SER A 401 5.34 11.14 27.08
CA SER A 401 4.15 10.29 27.05
C SER A 401 3.59 10.09 28.45
N ALA A 402 4.44 9.80 29.44
CA ALA A 402 4.05 9.72 30.86
C ALA A 402 3.50 11.05 31.44
N SER A 403 3.76 12.20 30.78
CA SER A 403 3.18 13.49 31.16
C SER A 403 1.79 13.76 30.53
N ARG A 404 1.39 12.95 29.56
CA ARG A 404 0.06 12.99 28.93
C ARG A 404 -0.92 12.18 29.77
N GLN A 405 -1.31 12.72 30.93
CA GLN A 405 -2.58 12.30 31.53
C GLN A 405 -3.69 12.58 30.51
N GLN A 406 -4.37 11.53 30.03
CA GLN A 406 -5.63 11.69 29.30
C GLN A 406 -6.60 12.46 30.19
N ASP A 407 -7.23 13.52 29.67
CA ASP A 407 -8.27 14.23 30.41
C ASP A 407 -9.47 13.28 30.56
N PRO A 408 -9.90 12.93 31.80
CA PRO A 408 -11.04 12.05 32.01
C PRO A 408 -12.35 12.53 31.35
N ARG A 409 -12.41 13.80 30.91
CA ARG A 409 -13.54 14.38 30.18
C ARG A 409 -13.66 13.97 28.72
N GLU A 410 -12.59 13.50 28.06
CA GLU A 410 -12.70 13.01 26.67
C GLU A 410 -13.44 11.67 26.58
N LEU A 411 -13.26 10.76 27.56
CA LEU A 411 -14.02 9.50 27.63
C LEU A 411 -15.53 9.71 27.81
N GLN A 412 -15.95 10.79 28.47
CA GLN A 412 -17.37 11.02 28.82
C GLN A 412 -18.18 11.71 27.71
N LEU A 413 -17.54 12.18 26.64
CA LEU A 413 -18.23 12.78 25.49
C LEU A 413 -18.59 11.75 24.40
N ALA A 414 -18.01 10.55 24.44
CA ALA A 414 -18.29 9.48 23.48
C ALA A 414 -19.66 8.80 23.70
N GLU A 415 -20.30 8.94 24.87
CA GLU A 415 -21.60 8.32 25.16
C GLU A 415 -22.80 9.05 24.52
N PHE A 416 -22.60 10.21 23.88
CA PHE A 416 -23.67 10.98 23.23
C PHE A 416 -23.50 11.06 21.70
N GLY A 417 -23.61 9.90 21.06
CA GLY A 417 -23.88 9.78 19.62
C GLY A 417 -22.66 9.90 18.72
N SER A 418 -21.74 8.92 18.78
CA SER A 418 -20.72 8.71 17.75
C SER A 418 -21.30 7.94 16.56
N ASP A 419 -20.88 8.32 15.34
CA ASP A 419 -21.06 7.47 14.17
C ASP A 419 -20.17 6.21 14.29
N GLU A 420 -20.57 5.11 13.67
CA GLU A 420 -19.85 3.82 13.67
C GLU A 420 -18.38 3.98 13.21
N ASN A 421 -18.13 4.91 12.30
CA ASN A 421 -16.81 5.28 11.78
C ASN A 421 -15.89 5.96 12.82
N ASP A 422 -16.42 6.84 13.67
CA ASP A 422 -15.63 7.50 14.73
C ASP A 422 -15.15 6.48 15.76
N THR A 423 -15.97 5.45 16.00
CA THR A 423 -15.67 4.35 16.92
C THR A 423 -14.56 3.45 16.37
N GLU A 424 -14.55 3.12 15.06
CA GLU A 424 -13.42 2.39 14.46
C GLU A 424 -12.14 3.24 14.43
N GLN A 425 -12.23 4.53 14.08
CA GLN A 425 -11.07 5.41 13.99
C GLN A 425 -10.42 5.65 15.37
N HIS A 426 -11.22 5.84 16.42
CA HIS A 426 -10.72 5.92 17.79
C HIS A 426 -10.06 4.60 18.23
N GLY A 427 -10.71 3.46 17.99
CA GLY A 427 -10.14 2.15 18.30
C GLY A 427 -8.81 1.85 17.60
N ARG A 428 -8.61 2.35 16.38
CA ARG A 428 -7.32 2.27 15.67
C ARG A 428 -6.23 3.08 16.35
N ALA A 429 -6.53 4.31 16.78
CA ALA A 429 -5.55 5.14 17.49
C ALA A 429 -5.09 4.48 18.79
N THR A 430 -6.01 3.94 19.59
CA THR A 430 -5.69 3.22 20.83
C THR A 430 -4.80 1.99 20.60
N VAL A 431 -5.04 1.23 19.53
CA VAL A 431 -4.18 0.08 19.14
C VAL A 431 -2.80 0.56 18.68
N GLN A 432 -2.72 1.67 17.95
CA GLN A 432 -1.43 2.23 17.53
C GLN A 432 -0.60 2.72 18.73
N ASP A 433 -1.23 3.38 19.71
CA ASP A 433 -0.57 3.79 20.95
C ASP A 433 -0.05 2.58 21.75
N GLN A 434 -0.81 1.50 21.85
CA GLN A 434 -0.37 0.27 22.52
C GLN A 434 0.72 -0.50 21.75
N ALA A 435 0.67 -0.49 20.42
CA ALA A 435 1.75 -1.04 19.58
C ALA A 435 3.05 -0.23 19.71
N ILE A 436 2.97 1.10 19.91
CA ILE A 436 4.12 1.95 20.23
C ILE A 436 4.70 1.55 21.60
N ASP A 437 3.86 1.53 22.65
CA ASP A 437 4.26 1.23 24.02
C ASP A 437 4.90 -0.17 24.15
N LEU A 438 4.31 -1.16 23.49
CA LEU A 438 4.84 -2.52 23.46
C LEU A 438 6.19 -2.59 22.72
N LEU A 439 6.34 -1.89 21.59
CA LEU A 439 7.60 -1.86 20.86
C LEU A 439 8.68 -1.15 21.70
N GLU A 440 8.37 -0.03 22.34
CA GLU A 440 9.31 0.69 23.21
C GLU A 440 9.73 -0.17 24.41
N SER A 441 8.78 -0.78 25.13
CA SER A 441 9.05 -1.69 26.25
C SER A 441 9.88 -2.91 25.84
N THR A 442 9.54 -3.55 24.70
CA THR A 442 10.29 -4.69 24.18
C THR A 442 11.71 -4.28 23.77
N LEU A 443 11.88 -3.11 23.15
CA LEU A 443 13.21 -2.61 22.76
C LEU A 443 14.08 -2.26 23.97
N VAL A 444 13.52 -1.69 25.04
CA VAL A 444 14.29 -1.39 26.27
C VAL A 444 14.92 -2.65 26.85
N GLU A 445 14.16 -3.73 26.98
CA GLU A 445 14.65 -5.01 27.50
C GLU A 445 15.61 -5.72 26.53
N THR A 446 15.30 -5.74 25.22
CA THR A 446 16.19 -6.36 24.23
C THR A 446 17.50 -5.59 24.01
N LEU A 447 17.54 -4.29 24.33
CA LEU A 447 18.79 -3.51 24.41
C LEU A 447 19.72 -4.01 25.54
N GLY A 448 19.19 -4.65 26.58
CA GLY A 448 19.97 -5.23 27.67
C GLY A 448 20.91 -6.37 27.24
N VAL A 449 20.68 -6.99 26.08
CA VAL A 449 21.45 -8.15 25.58
C VAL A 449 22.89 -7.78 25.22
N ASP A 450 23.12 -6.69 24.48
CA ASP A 450 24.47 -6.21 24.14
C ASP A 450 24.63 -4.68 24.01
N GLY A 451 23.59 -3.90 24.32
CA GLY A 451 23.57 -2.45 24.20
C GLY A 451 23.43 -1.90 22.77
N THR A 452 23.26 -2.75 21.75
CA THR A 452 23.11 -2.32 20.35
C THR A 452 21.66 -2.37 19.87
N ALA A 453 21.24 -1.34 19.14
CA ALA A 453 19.90 -1.31 18.54
C ALA A 453 19.69 -2.45 17.52
N LYS A 454 20.77 -2.92 16.87
CA LYS A 454 20.73 -4.05 15.95
C LYS A 454 20.26 -5.32 16.67
N THR A 455 20.94 -5.69 17.75
CA THR A 455 20.58 -6.86 18.55
C THR A 455 19.22 -6.66 19.21
N ALA A 456 18.89 -5.45 19.67
CA ALA A 456 17.58 -5.13 20.20
C ALA A 456 16.44 -5.44 19.22
N PHE A 457 16.54 -4.97 17.96
CA PHE A 457 15.55 -5.28 16.93
C PHE A 457 15.54 -6.74 16.52
N SER A 458 16.71 -7.37 16.36
CA SER A 458 16.81 -8.79 16.03
C SER A 458 16.15 -9.66 17.11
N GLN A 459 16.34 -9.33 18.39
CA GLN A 459 15.73 -10.04 19.53
C GLN A 459 14.24 -9.72 19.66
N ALA A 460 13.82 -8.48 19.42
CA ALA A 460 12.40 -8.11 19.38
C ALA A 460 11.66 -8.78 18.20
N GLU A 461 12.29 -8.96 17.02
CA GLU A 461 11.74 -9.72 15.90
C GLU A 461 11.58 -11.22 16.26
N LEU A 462 12.54 -11.82 16.98
CA LEU A 462 12.38 -13.19 17.51
C LEU A 462 11.17 -13.29 18.46
N ILE A 463 11.02 -12.31 19.36
CA ILE A 463 9.89 -12.20 20.30
C ILE A 463 8.56 -12.07 19.55
N GLU A 464 8.45 -11.18 18.55
CA GLU A 464 7.25 -11.01 17.72
C GLU A 464 6.86 -12.30 16.99
N CYS A 465 7.84 -12.96 16.34
CA CYS A 465 7.59 -14.21 15.62
C CYS A 465 7.18 -15.34 16.58
N GLN A 466 7.87 -15.48 17.72
CA GLN A 466 7.59 -16.52 18.71
C GLN A 466 6.22 -16.31 19.38
N TYR A 467 5.86 -15.08 19.72
CA TYR A 467 4.52 -14.78 20.25
C TYR A 467 3.43 -15.09 19.23
N HIS A 468 3.61 -14.72 17.96
CA HIS A 468 2.67 -15.08 16.91
C HIS A 468 2.52 -16.60 16.79
N TYR A 469 3.63 -17.35 16.83
CA TYR A 469 3.60 -18.82 16.82
C TYR A 469 2.86 -19.40 18.04
N GLU A 470 3.01 -18.83 19.23
CA GLU A 470 2.29 -19.26 20.45
C GLU A 470 0.80 -18.88 20.43
N ALA A 471 0.44 -17.72 19.86
CA ALA A 471 -0.94 -17.24 19.77
C ALA A 471 -1.76 -17.92 18.66
N VAL A 472 -1.13 -18.26 17.53
CA VAL A 472 -1.77 -18.84 16.33
C VAL A 472 -1.55 -20.35 16.21
N GLY A 473 -0.48 -20.88 16.80
CA GLY A 473 -0.08 -22.29 16.71
C GLY A 473 0.71 -22.66 15.44
N ILE A 474 0.82 -21.75 14.47
CA ILE A 474 1.56 -21.96 13.22
C ILE A 474 2.14 -20.65 12.68
N VAL A 475 3.30 -20.75 12.02
CA VAL A 475 3.78 -19.75 11.06
C VAL A 475 3.82 -20.44 9.71
N GLU A 476 3.08 -19.93 8.73
CA GLU A 476 2.97 -20.54 7.40
C GLU A 476 4.27 -20.37 6.58
N ASP A 477 4.54 -21.35 5.72
CA ASP A 477 5.58 -21.28 4.69
C ASP A 477 4.97 -20.87 3.34
N TYR A 478 5.81 -20.58 2.33
CA TYR A 478 5.33 -20.39 0.96
C TYR A 478 4.69 -21.66 0.40
N SER A 479 3.43 -21.54 -0.02
CA SER A 479 2.69 -22.62 -0.67
C SER A 479 3.33 -23.03 -2.00
N THR A 480 3.18 -24.30 -2.40
CA THR A 480 3.75 -24.83 -3.65
C THR A 480 3.36 -23.98 -4.86
N ALA A 481 2.08 -23.61 -4.98
CA ALA A 481 1.59 -22.75 -6.05
C ALA A 481 2.23 -21.35 -6.05
N PHE A 482 2.47 -20.76 -4.87
CA PHE A 482 3.16 -19.47 -4.77
C PHE A 482 4.63 -19.59 -5.19
N ARG A 483 5.33 -20.64 -4.72
CA ARG A 483 6.72 -20.95 -5.10
C ARG A 483 6.86 -21.12 -6.60
N GLU A 484 5.94 -21.83 -7.25
CA GLU A 484 5.90 -22.02 -8.70
C GLU A 484 5.70 -20.70 -9.46
N ASN A 485 4.65 -19.92 -9.12
CA ASN A 485 4.33 -18.70 -9.86
C ASN A 485 5.40 -17.61 -9.73
N TYR A 486 6.00 -17.43 -8.55
CA TYR A 486 7.09 -16.47 -8.33
C TYR A 486 8.48 -17.06 -8.65
N GLY A 487 8.56 -18.37 -8.91
CA GLY A 487 9.80 -19.08 -9.20
C GLY A 487 10.78 -19.06 -8.04
N LEU A 488 10.29 -19.17 -6.80
CA LEU A 488 11.10 -19.32 -5.58
C LEU A 488 11.72 -20.72 -5.53
N SER A 489 12.87 -20.86 -4.88
CA SER A 489 13.47 -22.16 -4.56
C SER A 489 12.84 -22.77 -3.31
N LEU A 490 13.14 -24.04 -3.01
CA LEU A 490 12.75 -24.68 -1.74
C LEU A 490 13.49 -24.12 -0.51
N LYS A 491 14.45 -23.20 -0.69
CA LYS A 491 15.21 -22.55 0.40
C LYS A 491 14.76 -21.13 0.69
N ASP A 492 13.89 -20.55 -0.14
CA ASP A 492 13.29 -19.25 0.13
C ASP A 492 12.11 -19.46 1.07
N HIS A 493 12.05 -18.72 2.19
CA HIS A 493 10.99 -18.86 3.19
C HIS A 493 10.53 -17.47 3.71
N PRO A 494 9.35 -17.35 4.32
CA PRO A 494 8.97 -16.15 5.06
C PRO A 494 9.91 -15.92 6.26
N ARG A 495 10.26 -14.66 6.54
CA ARG A 495 11.22 -14.29 7.60
C ARG A 495 10.91 -14.92 8.96
N CYS A 496 9.69 -14.78 9.48
CA CYS A 496 9.32 -15.42 10.75
C CYS A 496 9.39 -16.95 10.71
N TRP A 497 9.13 -17.58 9.54
CA TRP A 497 9.24 -19.04 9.43
C TRP A 497 10.69 -19.50 9.66
N GLU A 498 11.66 -18.80 9.05
CA GLU A 498 13.09 -19.07 9.25
C GLU A 498 13.49 -18.91 10.71
N LEU A 499 13.03 -17.85 11.37
CA LEU A 499 13.35 -17.54 12.77
C LEU A 499 12.75 -18.58 13.74
N ILE A 500 11.48 -18.96 13.56
CA ILE A 500 10.87 -20.06 14.33
C ILE A 500 11.66 -21.36 14.13
N LYS A 501 12.10 -21.68 12.91
CA LYS A 501 12.89 -22.88 12.66
C LYS A 501 14.27 -22.83 13.30
N GLN A 502 14.95 -21.68 13.25
CA GLN A 502 16.24 -21.48 13.94
C GLN A 502 16.11 -21.61 15.46
N MET A 503 15.01 -21.13 16.06
CA MET A 503 14.74 -21.34 17.49
C MET A 503 14.42 -22.80 17.81
N GLN A 504 13.62 -23.48 16.98
CA GLN A 504 13.33 -24.91 17.13
C GLN A 504 14.57 -25.81 17.00
N THR A 505 15.61 -25.39 16.28
CA THR A 505 16.89 -26.10 16.15
C THR A 505 17.98 -25.62 17.12
N GLY A 506 17.69 -24.68 18.02
CA GLY A 506 18.69 -24.07 18.93
C GLY A 506 19.81 -23.31 18.20
N SER A 507 19.55 -22.86 16.97
CA SER A 507 20.49 -22.07 16.16
C SER A 507 20.38 -20.56 16.42
N THR A 508 19.30 -20.13 17.06
CA THR A 508 19.13 -18.80 17.65
C THR A 508 18.21 -18.91 18.88
N GLU A 509 18.25 -17.94 19.77
CA GLU A 509 17.41 -17.90 20.97
C GLU A 509 17.05 -16.47 21.37
N ILE A 510 15.94 -16.33 22.11
CA ILE A 510 15.56 -15.09 22.76
C ILE A 510 16.36 -14.99 24.07
N GLN A 511 17.24 -13.99 24.16
CA GLN A 511 18.14 -13.72 25.28
C GLN A 511 17.55 -12.72 26.28
N VAL A 512 16.25 -12.46 26.20
CA VAL A 512 15.50 -11.59 27.13
C VAL A 512 14.72 -12.46 28.11
N ASP A 513 15.09 -12.37 29.39
CA ASP A 513 14.34 -13.00 30.47
C ASP A 513 12.91 -12.45 30.55
N ASN A 514 11.96 -13.31 30.91
CA ASN A 514 10.54 -12.94 31.08
C ASN A 514 9.91 -12.20 29.86
N TRP A 515 10.40 -12.41 28.63
CA TRP A 515 9.84 -11.74 27.44
C TRP A 515 8.33 -11.97 27.23
N ARG A 516 7.80 -13.13 27.68
CA ARG A 516 6.36 -13.41 27.70
C ARG A 516 5.60 -12.53 28.68
N GLY A 517 6.22 -12.17 29.81
CA GLY A 517 5.70 -11.22 30.79
C GLY A 517 5.42 -9.87 30.14
N ILE A 518 6.43 -9.28 29.48
CA ILE A 518 6.35 -7.99 28.77
C ILE A 518 5.12 -7.92 27.85
N LEU A 519 4.94 -8.93 27.01
CA LEU A 519 3.80 -9.03 26.10
C LEU A 519 2.48 -9.27 26.86
N SER A 520 2.49 -10.15 27.85
CA SER A 520 1.28 -10.47 28.63
C SER A 520 0.79 -9.29 29.46
N GLU A 521 1.67 -8.39 29.90
CA GLU A 521 1.29 -7.16 30.59
C GLU A 521 0.51 -6.26 29.62
N HIS A 522 1.08 -5.92 28.46
CA HIS A 522 0.43 -5.09 27.44
C HIS A 522 -0.92 -5.67 26.96
N PHE A 523 -1.01 -6.99 26.77
CA PHE A 523 -2.22 -7.64 26.27
C PHE A 523 -3.26 -8.02 27.34
N ASN A 524 -2.88 -8.15 28.62
CA ASN A 524 -3.83 -8.41 29.71
C ASN A 524 -4.26 -7.12 30.46
N THR A 525 -3.51 -6.02 30.37
CA THR A 525 -3.89 -4.74 30.99
C THR A 525 -4.69 -3.84 30.04
N THR A 526 -5.92 -4.25 29.71
CA THR A 526 -6.96 -3.29 29.31
C THR A 526 -8.30 -3.79 29.85
N PRO A 527 -9.11 -2.94 30.53
CA PRO A 527 -10.32 -3.40 31.23
C PRO A 527 -11.33 -4.07 30.29
N SER A 528 -12.01 -5.09 30.81
CA SER A 528 -13.16 -5.69 30.13
C SER A 528 -14.25 -4.65 29.93
N LEU A 529 -14.74 -4.52 28.68
CA LEU A 529 -15.97 -3.77 28.37
C LEU A 529 -17.22 -4.36 29.06
N ASP A 530 -17.11 -5.54 29.67
CA ASP A 530 -18.06 -6.03 30.67
C ASP A 530 -17.75 -5.47 32.07
N SER A 531 -18.39 -4.34 32.38
CA SER A 531 -18.73 -3.98 33.76
C SER A 531 -20.18 -3.49 33.85
N ARG A 532 -21.13 -4.37 33.50
CA ARG A 532 -22.53 -4.18 33.91
C ARG A 532 -22.58 -4.23 35.43
N THR A 533 -22.79 -3.06 36.03
CA THR A 533 -22.90 -2.88 37.48
C THR A 533 -23.90 -3.85 38.10
N PRO A 534 -23.56 -4.52 39.23
CA PRO A 534 -24.52 -5.29 39.99
C PRO A 534 -25.46 -4.32 40.73
N GLY A 535 -26.64 -4.09 40.15
CA GLY A 535 -27.73 -3.38 40.82
C GLY A 535 -28.19 -4.18 42.04
N SER A 536 -28.03 -3.58 43.22
CA SER A 536 -28.60 -4.06 44.48
C SER A 536 -29.70 -3.10 44.94
N SER A 537 -30.64 -3.62 45.75
CA SER A 537 -31.96 -3.07 46.12
C SER A 537 -33.00 -3.02 45.00
#